data_AF-A0A941VL07-F1
#
_entry.id   AF-A0A941VL07-F1
#
_cell.length_a   1.000
_cell.length_b   1.000
_cell.length_c   1.000
_cell.angle_alpha   90.00
_cell.angle_beta   90.00
_cell.angle_gamma   90.00
#
_symmetry.space_group_name_H-M   'P 1'
#
loop_
_entity.id
_entity.type
_entity.pdbx_description
1 polymer ?
#
loop_
_entity_poly.entity_id
_entity_poly.type
_entity_poly.pdbx_seq_one_letter_code
_entity_poly.pdbx_strand_id
1 'polypeptide(L)'
;MTASLSFPRVGDKQNSPQFEDYLGRLLDERDRIGLTDCIRQIDALMITVEPSHSVAYVAELCVMTPYHYLVTLETEAHYTHILRIDMSAPDILVREVKDPNVRGIFRSLNEVYPIGAVKPNSRYMGEVMRVTDPHAVVDMQKARDIRFFNQEQIRKLELPGNMAVVKPSPYTHNIVAYWERPESDIRVYALGWSSIRDDMQAAYEAAKATQKRLGIDELLLPIDHLATRIYSQNREAAILEYLTLSSYYFWGAYDIADQNSSTNVTKSVHYDNELECPAKVFTAANHPYFMNHLLAESPTEAFVRNFGPRLHHRGGSKRWRNGRARQHRLRRQFAARLRAEISARCHRLERGRPQADLLQRVGILLTHRRIRPALRRIPGILHQGQRRRTHPRGGRGGKPAGAAKRGAGVKPEKLRHGMFAPDCCGARAAPASATGCRVFPACGRCP
;
A
#
# COMPACT_ATOMS: atom_id res chain seq x y z
N MET A 1 -17.68 14.91 -9.57
CA MET A 1 -17.19 13.54 -9.33
C MET A 1 -16.12 13.25 -10.34
N THR A 2 -14.93 12.84 -9.90
CA THR A 2 -13.87 12.41 -10.82
C THR A 2 -14.12 10.94 -11.16
N ALA A 3 -14.34 10.64 -12.44
CA ALA A 3 -14.57 9.26 -12.88
C ALA A 3 -13.26 8.46 -12.86
N SER A 4 -13.20 7.38 -12.10
CA SER A 4 -12.04 6.49 -11.94
C SER A 4 -11.56 5.90 -13.27
N LEU A 5 -12.47 5.70 -14.24
CA LEU A 5 -12.12 5.22 -15.58
C LEU A 5 -11.61 6.30 -16.54
N SER A 6 -11.67 7.58 -16.17
CA SER A 6 -11.17 8.67 -17.02
C SER A 6 -9.64 8.79 -17.03
N PHE A 7 -8.96 8.15 -16.09
CA PHE A 7 -7.51 8.21 -16.00
C PHE A 7 -6.83 7.37 -17.08
N PRO A 8 -5.75 7.88 -17.69
CA PRO A 8 -5.02 7.14 -18.70
C PRO A 8 -4.33 5.93 -18.07
N ARG A 9 -4.42 4.80 -18.78
CA ARG A 9 -3.69 3.58 -18.44
C ARG A 9 -2.45 3.43 -19.30
N VAL A 10 -1.38 2.91 -18.73
CA VAL A 10 -0.10 2.70 -19.41
C VAL A 10 0.46 1.31 -19.15
N GLY A 11 1.52 0.94 -19.86
CA GLY A 11 2.21 -0.32 -19.66
C GLY A 11 2.20 -1.21 -20.90
N ASP A 12 3.02 -2.26 -20.86
CA ASP A 12 3.19 -3.23 -21.94
C ASP A 12 2.64 -4.61 -21.60
N LYS A 13 2.20 -4.82 -20.36
CA LYS A 13 1.64 -6.08 -19.93
C LYS A 13 0.14 -6.14 -20.19
N GLN A 14 -0.28 -7.16 -20.94
CA GLN A 14 -1.69 -7.49 -21.11
C GLN A 14 -2.22 -8.22 -19.88
N ASN A 15 -3.38 -7.79 -19.40
CA ASN A 15 -4.16 -8.49 -18.38
C ASN A 15 -5.15 -9.46 -19.05
N SER A 16 -5.73 -10.36 -18.25
CA SER A 16 -6.79 -11.23 -18.76
C SER A 16 -8.02 -10.43 -19.22
N PRO A 17 -8.78 -10.90 -20.22
CA PRO A 17 -10.06 -10.28 -20.61
C PRO A 17 -11.04 -10.17 -19.43
N GLN A 18 -11.03 -11.15 -18.53
CA GLN A 18 -11.85 -11.16 -17.32
C GLN A 18 -11.48 -10.02 -16.38
N PHE A 19 -10.18 -9.78 -16.16
CA PHE A 19 -9.74 -8.65 -15.35
C PHE A 19 -10.20 -7.32 -15.93
N GLU A 20 -10.11 -7.14 -17.25
CA GLU A 20 -10.52 -5.90 -17.91
C GLU A 20 -12.04 -5.65 -17.78
N ASP A 21 -12.88 -6.68 -17.92
CA ASP A 21 -14.33 -6.57 -17.69
C ASP A 21 -14.64 -6.19 -16.24
N TYR A 22 -14.08 -6.93 -15.27
CA TYR A 22 -14.35 -6.67 -13.86
C TYR A 22 -13.79 -5.34 -13.38
N LEU A 23 -12.64 -4.91 -13.90
CA LEU A 23 -12.05 -3.61 -13.58
C LEU A 23 -13.00 -2.47 -13.95
N GLY A 24 -13.56 -2.49 -15.17
CA GLY A 24 -14.52 -1.50 -15.62
C GLY A 24 -15.75 -1.45 -14.73
N ARG A 25 -16.39 -2.61 -14.55
CA ARG A 25 -17.62 -2.74 -13.76
C ARG A 25 -17.44 -2.33 -12.30
N LEU A 26 -16.31 -2.70 -11.69
CA LEU A 26 -15.98 -2.38 -10.31
C LEU A 26 -15.80 -0.88 -10.11
N LEU A 27 -15.02 -0.23 -10.98
CA LEU A 27 -14.73 1.20 -10.85
C LEU A 27 -15.97 2.06 -11.13
N ASP A 28 -16.76 1.70 -12.15
CA ASP A 28 -18.03 2.37 -12.44
C ASP A 28 -19.04 2.24 -11.30
N GLU A 29 -19.16 1.04 -10.72
CA GLU A 29 -20.04 0.80 -9.58
C GLU A 29 -19.60 1.61 -8.35
N ARG A 30 -18.30 1.57 -8.03
CA ARG A 30 -17.71 2.30 -6.90
C ARG A 30 -17.93 3.81 -7.01
N ASP A 31 -17.75 4.37 -8.20
CA ASP A 31 -18.01 5.79 -8.47
C ASP A 31 -19.49 6.11 -8.35
N ARG A 32 -20.36 5.27 -8.94
CA ARG A 32 -21.82 5.46 -8.94
C ARG A 32 -22.41 5.48 -7.53
N ILE A 33 -21.91 4.65 -6.61
CA ILE A 33 -22.38 4.64 -5.21
C ILE A 33 -21.74 5.75 -4.36
N GLY A 34 -20.82 6.55 -4.92
CA GLY A 34 -20.14 7.65 -4.22
C GLY A 34 -18.96 7.22 -3.34
N LEU A 35 -18.62 5.93 -3.31
CA LEU A 35 -17.58 5.39 -2.42
C LEU A 35 -16.18 5.98 -2.73
N THR A 36 -15.89 6.26 -4.00
CA THR A 36 -14.65 6.91 -4.42
C THR A 36 -14.44 8.25 -3.71
N ASP A 37 -15.49 9.07 -3.59
CA ASP A 37 -15.39 10.41 -2.98
C ASP A 37 -15.27 10.35 -1.45
N CYS A 38 -15.84 9.31 -0.82
CA CYS A 38 -15.77 9.10 0.61
C CYS A 38 -14.38 8.68 1.11
N ILE A 39 -13.58 7.99 0.29
CA ILE A 39 -12.25 7.49 0.64
C ILE A 39 -11.16 8.41 0.07
N ARG A 40 -10.30 8.96 0.93
CA ARG A 40 -9.25 9.93 0.57
C ARG A 40 -7.86 9.30 0.63
N GLN A 41 -6.84 10.06 1.04
CA GLN A 41 -5.46 9.59 1.10
C GLN A 41 -5.21 8.52 2.16
N ILE A 42 -4.04 7.88 2.06
CA ILE A 42 -3.45 7.10 3.15
C ILE A 42 -2.94 8.07 4.21
N ASP A 43 -3.46 7.97 5.44
CA ASP A 43 -2.98 8.78 6.57
C ASP A 43 -1.93 8.06 7.40
N ALA A 44 -1.92 6.73 7.40
CA ALA A 44 -0.98 5.94 8.18
C ALA A 44 -0.64 4.59 7.54
N LEU A 45 0.60 4.16 7.77
CA LEU A 45 1.13 2.84 7.44
C LEU A 45 1.40 2.07 8.73
N MET A 46 0.89 0.84 8.83
CA MET A 46 1.06 0.01 10.03
C MET A 46 2.08 -1.11 9.80
N ILE A 47 3.05 -1.21 10.69
CA ILE A 47 4.12 -2.21 10.66
C ILE A 47 4.26 -2.82 12.03
N THR A 48 4.44 -4.12 12.11
CA THR A 48 4.83 -4.82 13.33
C THR A 48 6.27 -5.31 13.23
N VAL A 49 6.97 -5.30 14.36
CA VAL A 49 8.34 -5.80 14.52
C VAL A 49 8.41 -6.85 15.62
N GLU A 50 9.51 -7.61 15.66
CA GLU A 50 9.78 -8.52 16.78
C GLU A 50 9.89 -7.76 18.12
N PRO A 51 9.53 -8.41 19.24
CA PRO A 51 9.83 -7.92 20.58
C PRO A 51 11.29 -7.50 20.71
N SER A 52 11.52 -6.40 21.41
CA SER A 52 12.82 -5.77 21.64
C SER A 52 13.53 -5.25 20.38
N HIS A 53 12.83 -5.06 19.26
CA HIS A 53 13.42 -4.57 18.01
C HIS A 53 12.95 -3.18 17.57
N SER A 54 11.91 -2.59 18.20
CA SER A 54 11.37 -1.28 17.81
C SER A 54 12.42 -0.18 17.83
N VAL A 55 13.26 -0.09 18.87
CA VAL A 55 14.27 0.97 19.01
C VAL A 55 15.24 0.96 17.82
N ALA A 56 15.77 -0.23 17.48
CA ALA A 56 16.67 -0.37 16.34
C ALA A 56 15.96 -0.05 15.02
N TYR A 57 14.72 -0.50 14.86
CA TYR A 57 13.92 -0.31 13.65
C TYR A 57 13.56 1.17 13.42
N VAL A 58 13.10 1.86 14.47
CA VAL A 58 12.80 3.31 14.44
C VAL A 58 14.06 4.10 14.15
N ALA A 59 15.20 3.76 14.77
CA ALA A 59 16.47 4.40 14.47
C ALA A 59 16.87 4.24 12.99
N GLU A 60 16.73 3.03 12.42
CA GLU A 60 17.01 2.79 11.00
C GLU A 60 16.10 3.62 10.10
N LEU A 61 14.79 3.66 10.39
CA LEU A 61 13.85 4.50 9.65
C LEU A 61 14.24 5.98 9.73
N CYS A 62 14.62 6.48 10.91
CA CYS A 62 14.99 7.88 11.09
C CYS A 62 16.30 8.25 10.35
N VAL A 63 17.21 7.30 10.13
CA VAL A 63 18.40 7.49 9.27
C VAL A 63 18.02 7.48 7.79
N MET A 64 17.19 6.52 7.38
CA MET A 64 16.96 6.18 5.97
C MET A 64 15.76 6.87 5.33
N THR A 65 15.00 7.64 6.12
CA THR A 65 13.81 8.37 5.69
C THR A 65 13.75 9.75 6.37
N PRO A 66 12.94 10.69 5.86
CA PRO A 66 12.81 11.99 6.51
C PRO A 66 11.95 11.95 7.79
N TYR A 67 11.36 10.80 8.13
CA TYR A 67 10.49 10.67 9.30
C TYR A 67 11.19 10.98 10.62
N HIS A 68 10.42 11.56 11.54
CA HIS A 68 10.82 11.87 12.90
C HIS A 68 10.01 11.02 13.87
N TYR A 69 10.66 10.50 14.91
CA TYR A 69 9.95 9.93 16.06
C TYR A 69 9.19 11.06 16.76
N LEU A 70 7.91 10.80 17.06
CA LEU A 70 7.03 11.77 17.73
C LEU A 70 6.72 11.33 19.16
N VAL A 71 6.16 10.13 19.31
CA VAL A 71 5.66 9.64 20.59
C VAL A 71 5.50 8.12 20.56
N THR A 72 5.49 7.50 21.73
CA THR A 72 5.06 6.12 21.93
C THR A 72 3.67 6.09 22.54
N LEU A 73 2.80 5.27 21.97
CA LEU A 73 1.50 4.91 22.51
C LEU A 73 1.60 3.50 23.09
N GLU A 74 1.38 3.37 24.39
CA GLU A 74 1.54 2.12 25.13
C GLU A 74 0.19 1.57 25.57
N THR A 75 -0.11 0.35 25.15
CA THR A 75 -1.27 -0.44 25.60
C THR A 75 -0.80 -1.57 26.50
N GLU A 76 -1.70 -2.46 26.91
CA GLU A 76 -1.34 -3.60 27.77
C GLU A 76 -0.28 -4.48 27.09
N ALA A 77 -0.53 -4.90 25.85
CA ALA A 77 0.32 -5.85 25.14
C ALA A 77 1.25 -5.24 24.08
N HIS A 78 1.13 -3.96 23.72
CA HIS A 78 1.93 -3.36 22.64
C HIS A 78 2.57 -2.01 23.00
N TYR A 79 3.68 -1.74 22.34
CA TYR A 79 4.16 -0.39 22.06
C TYR A 79 3.82 -0.02 20.62
N THR A 80 3.36 1.21 20.39
CA THR A 80 3.14 1.78 19.05
C THR A 80 3.87 3.11 18.93
N HIS A 81 4.96 3.13 18.16
CA HIS A 81 5.77 4.33 17.94
C HIS A 81 5.29 5.07 16.70
N ILE A 82 4.96 6.34 16.87
CA ILE A 82 4.48 7.20 15.80
C ILE A 82 5.65 7.93 15.17
N LEU A 83 5.84 7.74 13.87
CA LEU A 83 6.81 8.45 13.06
C LEU A 83 6.06 9.36 12.08
N ARG A 84 6.44 10.64 12.03
CA ARG A 84 5.82 11.66 11.17
C ARG A 84 6.86 12.54 10.49
N ILE A 85 6.58 12.98 9.28
CA ILE A 85 7.33 14.04 8.60
C ILE A 85 6.59 15.36 8.82
N ASP A 86 5.36 15.41 8.34
CA ASP A 86 4.41 16.51 8.44
C ASP A 86 2.98 15.96 8.32
N MET A 87 1.99 16.83 8.09
CA MET A 87 0.58 16.44 7.95
C MET A 87 0.19 16.00 6.53
N SER A 88 1.09 16.13 5.55
CA SER A 88 0.86 15.76 4.16
C SER A 88 1.25 14.31 3.88
N ALA A 89 2.46 13.90 4.25
CA ALA A 89 2.92 12.52 4.09
C ALA A 89 2.27 11.60 5.12
N PRO A 90 2.02 10.30 4.81
CA PRO A 90 1.41 9.37 5.76
C PRO A 90 2.33 9.13 6.97
N ASP A 91 1.77 8.92 8.15
CA ASP A 91 2.52 8.50 9.33
C ASP A 91 2.99 7.03 9.19
N ILE A 92 4.03 6.65 9.93
CA ILE A 92 4.39 5.24 10.12
C ILE A 92 4.15 4.87 11.58
N LEU A 93 3.33 3.84 11.78
CA LEU A 93 3.00 3.26 13.07
C LEU A 93 3.82 1.98 13.21
N VAL A 94 4.93 2.06 13.96
CA VAL A 94 5.77 0.90 14.27
C VAL A 94 5.27 0.27 15.56
N ARG A 95 4.70 -0.93 15.46
CA ARG A 95 4.09 -1.67 16.55
C ARG A 95 4.99 -2.82 16.99
N GLU A 96 5.14 -2.98 18.29
CA GLU A 96 5.89 -4.08 18.90
C GLU A 96 5.02 -4.75 19.96
N VAL A 97 4.93 -6.09 19.93
CA VAL A 97 4.33 -6.84 21.04
C VAL A 97 5.31 -6.93 22.20
N LYS A 98 4.84 -6.70 23.42
CA LYS A 98 5.69 -6.76 24.63
C LYS A 98 6.09 -8.19 24.99
N ASP A 99 5.18 -9.14 24.81
CA ASP A 99 5.43 -10.56 25.05
C ASP A 99 5.52 -11.33 23.71
N PRO A 100 6.65 -12.02 23.43
CA PRO A 100 6.80 -12.85 22.22
C PRO A 100 5.77 -13.99 22.12
N ASN A 101 5.11 -14.36 23.20
CA ASN A 101 4.10 -15.41 23.23
C ASN A 101 2.70 -14.93 22.85
N VAL A 102 2.49 -13.62 22.69
CA VAL A 102 1.22 -13.08 22.19
C VAL A 102 0.87 -13.77 20.87
N ARG A 103 -0.33 -14.36 20.81
CA ARG A 103 -0.87 -15.03 19.63
C ARG A 103 -1.93 -14.14 19.02
N GLY A 104 -1.84 -13.95 17.70
CA GLY A 104 -2.79 -13.14 16.96
C GLY A 104 -2.76 -13.48 15.48
N ILE A 105 -3.79 -13.04 14.75
CA ILE A 105 -3.98 -13.36 13.33
C ILE A 105 -2.75 -13.02 12.48
N PHE A 106 -2.11 -11.88 12.75
CA PHE A 106 -0.94 -11.42 12.00
C PHE A 106 0.30 -12.30 12.19
N ARG A 107 0.47 -12.83 13.40
CA ARG A 107 1.52 -13.80 13.73
C ARG A 107 1.25 -15.12 13.03
N SER A 108 0.04 -15.64 13.14
CA SER A 108 -0.35 -16.91 12.50
C SER A 108 -0.16 -16.87 10.98
N LEU A 109 -0.45 -15.73 10.34
CA LEU A 109 -0.22 -15.52 8.92
C LEU A 109 1.27 -15.59 8.53
N ASN A 110 2.21 -15.32 9.44
CA ASN A 110 3.65 -15.46 9.18
C ASN A 110 4.16 -16.87 9.51
N GLU A 111 3.59 -17.53 10.52
CA GLU A 111 4.03 -18.85 11.01
C GLU A 111 3.85 -19.98 9.98
N VAL A 112 2.94 -19.81 9.01
CA VAL A 112 2.73 -20.80 7.93
C VAL A 112 3.80 -20.74 6.83
N TYR A 113 4.74 -19.78 6.89
CA TYR A 113 5.78 -19.61 5.88
C TYR A 113 7.19 -19.87 6.45
N PRO A 114 8.09 -20.56 5.72
CA PRO A 114 9.38 -21.02 6.27
C PRO A 114 10.24 -19.93 6.91
N ILE A 115 10.44 -18.79 6.23
CA ILE A 115 11.22 -17.68 6.77
C ILE A 115 10.35 -16.75 7.61
N GLY A 116 9.06 -16.62 7.26
CA GLY A 116 8.08 -15.88 8.07
C GLY A 116 8.01 -16.37 9.51
N ALA A 117 8.08 -17.69 9.73
CA ALA A 117 8.04 -18.32 11.04
C ALA A 117 9.25 -17.97 11.92
N VAL A 118 10.39 -17.58 11.34
CA VAL A 118 11.59 -17.18 12.09
C VAL A 118 11.39 -15.83 12.80
N LYS A 119 10.59 -14.94 12.21
CA LYS A 119 10.24 -13.62 12.76
C LYS A 119 8.74 -13.39 12.62
N PRO A 120 7.92 -14.10 13.42
CA PRO A 120 6.50 -14.21 13.16
C PRO A 120 5.73 -12.93 13.53
N ASN A 121 6.30 -12.04 14.33
CA ASN A 121 5.69 -10.75 14.66
C ASN A 121 6.05 -9.66 13.63
N SER A 122 7.11 -9.86 12.84
CA SER A 122 7.62 -8.87 11.90
C SER A 122 6.86 -8.87 10.58
N ARG A 123 6.11 -7.81 10.28
CA ARG A 123 5.45 -7.63 8.98
C ARG A 123 4.91 -6.22 8.75
N TYR A 124 4.66 -5.92 7.49
CA TYR A 124 3.69 -4.90 7.14
C TYR A 124 2.27 -5.40 7.44
N MET A 125 1.47 -4.59 8.14
CA MET A 125 0.07 -4.90 8.43
C MET A 125 -0.85 -4.34 7.35
N GLY A 126 -0.66 -3.10 6.91
CA GLY A 126 -1.60 -2.44 6.03
C GLY A 126 -1.62 -0.93 6.11
N GLU A 127 -2.63 -0.34 5.47
CA GLU A 127 -2.83 1.10 5.33
C GLU A 127 -4.07 1.56 6.12
N VAL A 128 -4.03 2.79 6.66
CA VAL A 128 -5.20 3.51 7.16
C VAL A 128 -5.55 4.60 6.15
N MET A 129 -6.75 4.53 5.57
CA MET A 129 -7.29 5.51 4.65
C MET A 129 -8.19 6.48 5.40
N ARG A 130 -8.00 7.77 5.12
CA ARG A 130 -8.88 8.82 5.61
C ARG A 130 -10.24 8.72 4.92
N VAL A 131 -11.31 8.85 5.69
CA VAL A 131 -12.67 8.88 5.16
C VAL A 131 -13.45 10.07 5.70
N THR A 132 -14.51 10.45 4.99
CA THR A 132 -15.44 11.50 5.44
C THR A 132 -16.47 11.00 6.44
N ASP A 133 -16.90 9.74 6.29
CA ASP A 133 -17.85 9.07 7.17
C ASP A 133 -17.52 7.57 7.19
N PRO A 134 -17.00 7.02 8.30
CA PRO A 134 -16.62 5.63 8.40
C PRO A 134 -17.83 4.70 8.43
N HIS A 135 -18.98 5.13 8.94
CA HIS A 135 -20.19 4.31 8.97
C HIS A 135 -20.74 4.12 7.56
N ALA A 136 -20.89 5.20 6.79
CA ALA A 136 -21.33 5.12 5.41
C ALA A 136 -20.39 4.26 4.54
N VAL A 137 -19.07 4.43 4.70
CA VAL A 137 -18.07 3.60 4.00
C VAL A 137 -18.20 2.13 4.40
N VAL A 138 -18.35 1.82 5.68
CA VAL A 138 -18.51 0.44 6.15
C VAL A 138 -19.79 -0.19 5.61
N ASP A 139 -20.90 0.54 5.58
CA ASP A 139 -22.18 0.02 5.10
C ASP A 139 -22.15 -0.24 3.59
N MET A 140 -21.59 0.69 2.81
CA MET A 140 -21.35 0.49 1.37
C MET A 140 -20.43 -0.71 1.10
N GLN A 141 -19.38 -0.90 1.90
CA GLN A 141 -18.46 -2.02 1.73
C GLN A 141 -19.08 -3.35 2.17
N LYS A 142 -19.89 -3.39 3.23
CA LYS A 142 -20.63 -4.59 3.64
C LYS A 142 -21.67 -5.01 2.60
N ALA A 143 -22.33 -4.06 1.93
CA ALA A 143 -23.22 -4.36 0.81
C ALA A 143 -22.48 -5.01 -0.38
N ARG A 144 -21.15 -4.91 -0.41
CA ARG A 144 -20.23 -5.53 -1.38
C ARG A 144 -19.48 -6.73 -0.77
N ASP A 145 -20.04 -7.33 0.29
CA ASP A 145 -19.55 -8.51 1.02
C ASP A 145 -18.17 -8.35 1.70
N ILE A 146 -17.70 -7.11 1.91
CA ILE A 146 -16.45 -6.87 2.64
C ILE A 146 -16.64 -7.11 4.13
N ARG A 147 -15.73 -7.92 4.69
CA ARG A 147 -15.75 -8.30 6.10
C ARG A 147 -14.87 -7.38 6.93
N PHE A 148 -15.39 -6.95 8.06
CA PHE A 148 -14.70 -6.12 9.04
C PHE A 148 -14.42 -6.89 10.32
N PHE A 149 -13.39 -6.47 11.05
CA PHE A 149 -13.29 -6.78 12.47
C PHE A 149 -14.45 -6.11 13.22
N ASN A 150 -15.02 -6.84 14.19
CA ASN A 150 -15.94 -6.23 15.14
C ASN A 150 -15.17 -5.46 16.23
N GLN A 151 -15.87 -4.65 17.02
CA GLN A 151 -15.24 -3.81 18.06
C GLN A 151 -14.47 -4.61 19.12
N GLU A 152 -14.95 -5.80 19.50
CA GLU A 152 -14.23 -6.67 20.43
C GLU A 152 -12.90 -7.15 19.83
N GLN A 153 -12.89 -7.51 18.55
CA GLN A 153 -11.68 -7.92 17.85
C GLN A 153 -10.69 -6.77 17.66
N ILE A 154 -11.18 -5.54 17.38
CA ILE A 154 -10.34 -4.34 17.33
C ILE A 154 -9.64 -4.10 18.68
N ARG A 155 -10.38 -4.20 19.78
CA ARG A 155 -9.83 -4.08 21.15
C ARG A 155 -8.79 -5.16 21.43
N LYS A 156 -9.06 -6.43 21.10
CA LYS A 156 -8.10 -7.53 21.26
C LYS A 156 -6.83 -7.36 20.41
N LEU A 157 -6.94 -6.69 19.27
CA LEU A 157 -5.78 -6.35 18.43
C LEU A 157 -5.05 -5.08 18.90
N GLU A 158 -5.57 -4.40 19.91
CA GLU A 158 -5.11 -3.11 20.42
C GLU A 158 -4.88 -2.10 19.28
N LEU A 159 -5.83 -2.03 18.36
CA LEU A 159 -5.92 -1.01 17.32
C LEU A 159 -6.82 0.14 17.78
N PRO A 160 -6.65 1.36 17.26
CA PRO A 160 -7.50 2.49 17.65
C PRO A 160 -9.00 2.18 17.44
N GLY A 161 -9.80 2.35 18.49
CA GLY A 161 -11.21 1.95 18.50
C GLY A 161 -12.12 2.77 17.58
N ASN A 162 -11.64 3.94 17.16
CA ASN A 162 -12.31 4.84 16.20
C ASN A 162 -11.99 4.51 14.73
N MET A 163 -11.38 3.35 14.45
CA MET A 163 -11.12 2.87 13.11
C MET A 163 -12.01 1.68 12.76
N ALA A 164 -12.51 1.66 11.52
CA ALA A 164 -13.11 0.47 10.94
C ALA A 164 -12.05 -0.30 10.15
N VAL A 165 -11.78 -1.56 10.50
CA VAL A 165 -10.68 -2.33 9.91
C VAL A 165 -11.21 -3.58 9.22
N VAL A 166 -10.85 -3.75 7.95
CA VAL A 166 -11.21 -4.96 7.19
C VAL A 166 -10.43 -6.17 7.69
N LYS A 167 -10.98 -7.37 7.51
CA LYS A 167 -10.23 -8.62 7.75
C LYS A 167 -9.03 -8.70 6.80
N PRO A 168 -7.92 -9.36 7.19
CA PRO A 168 -6.76 -9.50 6.32
C PRO A 168 -7.16 -10.12 4.97
N SER A 169 -6.71 -9.48 3.90
CA SER A 169 -6.91 -9.93 2.53
C SER A 169 -6.37 -11.36 2.34
N PRO A 170 -7.10 -12.29 1.71
CA PRO A 170 -6.60 -13.62 1.39
C PRO A 170 -5.49 -13.59 0.34
N TYR A 171 -5.34 -12.49 -0.41
CA TYR A 171 -4.36 -12.37 -1.50
C TYR A 171 -3.07 -11.67 -1.07
N THR A 172 -3.17 -10.72 -0.14
CA THR A 172 -2.05 -9.87 0.30
C THR A 172 -1.70 -10.02 1.78
N HIS A 173 -2.58 -10.67 2.55
CA HIS A 173 -2.55 -10.75 4.01
C HIS A 173 -2.59 -9.41 4.75
N ASN A 174 -2.76 -8.29 4.04
CA ASN A 174 -2.79 -6.96 4.63
C ASN A 174 -4.21 -6.54 4.97
N ILE A 175 -4.32 -5.53 5.84
CA ILE A 175 -5.58 -4.85 6.17
C ILE A 175 -5.65 -3.48 5.52
N VAL A 176 -6.87 -3.01 5.26
CA VAL A 176 -7.20 -1.62 5.02
C VAL A 176 -8.08 -1.16 6.19
N ALA A 177 -7.74 -0.03 6.78
CA ALA A 177 -8.53 0.61 7.82
C ALA A 177 -9.10 1.93 7.30
N TYR A 178 -10.26 2.32 7.80
CA TYR A 178 -10.90 3.60 7.55
C TYR A 178 -10.95 4.40 8.84
N TRP A 179 -10.54 5.67 8.74
CA TRP A 179 -10.52 6.59 9.86
C TRP A 179 -11.11 7.93 9.45
N GLU A 180 -12.14 8.36 10.18
CA GLU A 180 -12.69 9.70 10.02
C GLU A 180 -11.71 10.73 10.56
N ARG A 181 -11.27 11.63 9.68
CA ARG A 181 -10.44 12.77 10.07
C ARG A 181 -10.67 13.94 9.12
N PRO A 182 -11.17 15.09 9.61
CA PRO A 182 -11.19 16.33 8.84
C PRO A 182 -9.78 16.75 8.42
N GLU A 183 -9.63 17.42 7.26
CA GLU A 183 -8.29 17.79 6.76
C GLU A 183 -7.53 18.71 7.71
N SER A 184 -8.26 19.61 8.38
CA SER A 184 -7.76 20.56 9.36
C SER A 184 -7.21 19.90 10.62
N ASP A 185 -7.65 18.67 10.91
CA ASP A 185 -7.40 18.04 12.19
C ASP A 185 -6.04 17.36 12.17
N ILE A 186 -5.32 17.50 13.28
CA ILE A 186 -4.08 16.76 13.47
C ILE A 186 -4.36 15.26 13.61
N ARG A 187 -3.41 14.44 13.17
CA ARG A 187 -3.51 12.99 13.33
C ARG A 187 -3.21 12.61 14.79
N VAL A 188 -4.24 12.21 15.51
CA VAL A 188 -4.17 11.69 16.89
C VAL A 188 -4.76 10.29 16.94
N TYR A 189 -3.96 9.32 17.38
CA TYR A 189 -4.39 7.94 17.51
C TYR A 189 -4.87 7.69 18.94
N ALA A 190 -6.15 7.40 19.11
CA ALA A 190 -6.76 7.14 20.41
C ALA A 190 -6.38 5.72 20.90
N LEU A 191 -5.17 5.59 21.41
CA LEU A 191 -4.60 4.31 21.82
C LEU A 191 -3.71 4.47 23.05
N GLY A 192 -4.10 3.82 24.16
CA GLY A 192 -3.23 3.65 25.32
C GLY A 192 -2.70 4.94 25.95
N TRP A 193 -1.55 4.81 26.61
CA TRP A 193 -0.85 5.87 27.31
C TRP A 193 0.20 6.49 26.38
N SER A 194 0.19 7.82 26.28
CA SER A 194 1.09 8.55 25.41
C SER A 194 2.32 9.04 26.18
N SER A 195 3.52 8.65 25.75
CA SER A 195 4.78 9.07 26.37
C SER A 195 5.93 9.17 25.36
N ILE A 196 6.90 10.03 25.64
CA ILE A 196 8.20 10.02 24.97
C ILE A 196 9.09 9.11 25.81
N ARG A 197 9.57 8.02 25.23
CA ARG A 197 10.48 7.11 25.93
C ARG A 197 11.92 7.54 25.74
N ASP A 198 12.70 7.54 26.82
CA ASP A 198 14.10 7.98 26.81
C ASP A 198 14.97 7.16 25.84
N ASP A 199 14.80 5.84 25.82
CA ASP A 199 15.54 4.94 24.93
C ASP A 199 15.26 5.23 23.45
N MET A 200 14.00 5.49 23.11
CA MET A 200 13.56 5.81 21.76
C MET A 200 14.03 7.20 21.34
N GLN A 201 13.92 8.18 22.22
CA GLN A 201 14.38 9.55 21.97
C GLN A 201 15.89 9.59 21.71
N ALA A 202 16.68 8.92 22.54
CA ALA A 202 18.13 8.83 22.35
C ALA A 202 18.50 8.17 21.01
N ALA A 203 17.79 7.08 20.65
CA ALA A 203 18.03 6.40 19.38
C ALA A 203 17.65 7.26 18.16
N TYR A 204 16.56 8.00 18.25
CA TYR A 204 16.11 8.96 17.24
C TYR A 204 17.12 10.11 17.05
N GLU A 205 17.59 10.73 18.12
CA GLU A 205 18.55 11.84 18.07
C GLU A 205 19.88 11.40 17.46
N ALA A 206 20.38 10.23 17.88
CA ALA A 206 21.59 9.64 17.31
C ALA A 206 21.41 9.30 15.81
N ALA A 207 20.24 8.83 15.42
CA ALA A 207 19.89 8.57 14.02
C ALA A 207 19.88 9.86 13.19
N LYS A 208 19.25 10.94 13.68
CA LYS A 208 19.22 12.24 12.99
C LYS A 208 20.59 12.91 12.93
N ALA A 209 21.39 12.81 13.99
CA ALA A 209 22.78 13.27 13.97
C ALA A 209 23.60 12.51 12.90
N THR A 210 23.41 11.19 12.80
CA THR A 210 24.04 10.36 11.76
C THR A 210 23.56 10.74 10.36
N GLN A 211 22.26 10.94 10.19
CA GLN A 211 21.65 11.36 8.92
C GLN A 211 22.27 12.66 8.41
N LYS A 212 22.38 13.67 9.29
CA LYS A 212 22.98 14.98 8.99
C LYS A 212 24.49 14.88 8.73
N ARG A 213 25.23 14.14 9.56
CA ARG A 213 26.68 13.92 9.38
C ARG A 213 27.00 13.29 8.03
N LEU A 214 26.14 12.40 7.55
CA LEU A 214 26.30 11.73 6.26
C LEU A 214 25.70 12.53 5.09
N GLY A 215 25.03 13.66 5.35
CA GLY A 215 24.38 14.52 4.36
C GLY A 215 23.22 13.81 3.62
N ILE A 216 22.55 12.88 4.29
CA ILE A 216 21.50 12.05 3.70
C ILE A 216 20.14 12.75 3.79
N ASP A 217 19.95 13.57 4.83
CA ASP A 217 18.74 14.37 5.08
C ASP A 217 18.33 15.20 3.85
N GLU A 218 19.29 15.79 3.13
CA GLU A 218 19.01 16.59 1.94
C GLU A 218 18.55 15.76 0.71
N LEU A 219 18.72 14.45 0.77
CA LEU A 219 18.47 13.54 -0.35
C LEU A 219 17.18 12.74 -0.22
N LEU A 220 16.59 12.70 0.98
CA LEU A 220 15.45 11.85 1.29
C LEU A 220 14.13 12.61 1.10
N LEU A 221 13.19 11.96 0.43
CA LEU A 221 11.80 12.41 0.31
C LEU A 221 10.88 11.40 1.00
N PRO A 222 9.59 11.75 1.22
CA PRO A 222 8.60 10.82 1.72
C PRO A 222 8.50 9.53 0.91
N ILE A 223 7.77 8.57 1.46
CA ILE A 223 7.46 7.32 0.77
C ILE A 223 6.64 7.65 -0.48
N ASP A 224 7.01 7.11 -1.63
CA ASP A 224 6.32 7.32 -2.91
C ASP A 224 5.51 6.09 -3.35
N HIS A 225 5.91 4.88 -2.97
CA HIS A 225 5.15 3.69 -3.31
C HIS A 225 5.31 2.54 -2.32
N LEU A 226 4.30 1.67 -2.33
CA LEU A 226 4.15 0.49 -1.49
C LEU A 226 4.10 -0.76 -2.37
N ALA A 227 5.25 -1.44 -2.53
CA ALA A 227 5.36 -2.62 -3.38
C ALA A 227 5.06 -3.91 -2.60
N THR A 228 3.91 -4.52 -2.88
CA THR A 228 3.43 -5.77 -2.31
C THR A 228 3.75 -6.93 -3.25
N ARG A 229 4.38 -7.98 -2.74
CA ARG A 229 4.60 -9.23 -3.46
C ARG A 229 3.46 -10.19 -3.20
N ILE A 230 2.94 -10.80 -4.27
CA ILE A 230 1.81 -11.72 -4.24
C ILE A 230 2.08 -12.90 -5.17
N TYR A 231 1.38 -14.01 -4.95
CA TYR A 231 1.45 -15.18 -5.83
C TYR A 231 1.02 -14.84 -7.26
N SER A 232 1.64 -15.47 -8.25
CA SER A 232 1.33 -15.30 -9.68
C SER A 232 -0.18 -15.39 -9.96
N GLN A 233 -0.82 -16.47 -9.49
CA GLN A 233 -2.25 -16.74 -9.72
C GLN A 233 -3.19 -15.75 -9.04
N ASN A 234 -2.71 -15.01 -8.04
CA ASN A 234 -3.52 -14.05 -7.28
C ASN A 234 -3.33 -12.60 -7.78
N ARG A 235 -2.54 -12.37 -8.85
CA ARG A 235 -2.17 -11.02 -9.31
C ARG A 235 -3.38 -10.10 -9.49
N GLU A 236 -4.27 -10.51 -10.37
CA GLU A 236 -5.41 -9.70 -10.80
C GLU A 236 -6.47 -9.60 -9.70
N ALA A 237 -6.70 -10.69 -8.96
CA ALA A 237 -7.62 -10.70 -7.82
C ALA A 237 -7.17 -9.74 -6.69
N ALA A 238 -5.88 -9.70 -6.35
CA ALA A 238 -5.35 -8.79 -5.35
C ALA A 238 -5.50 -7.32 -5.75
N ILE A 239 -5.33 -7.01 -7.03
CA ILE A 239 -5.49 -5.66 -7.57
C ILE A 239 -6.97 -5.25 -7.48
N LEU A 240 -7.88 -6.08 -7.98
CA LEU A 240 -9.32 -5.80 -7.93
C LEU A 240 -9.80 -5.64 -6.48
N GLU A 241 -9.38 -6.50 -5.55
CA GLU A 241 -9.72 -6.35 -4.13
C GLU A 241 -9.24 -5.01 -3.57
N TYR A 242 -7.99 -4.61 -3.84
CA TYR A 242 -7.49 -3.33 -3.34
C TYR A 242 -8.26 -2.13 -3.93
N LEU A 243 -8.64 -2.19 -5.20
CA LEU A 243 -9.47 -1.15 -5.83
C LEU A 243 -10.88 -1.14 -5.25
N THR A 244 -11.45 -2.30 -4.88
CA THR A 244 -12.70 -2.38 -4.13
C THR A 244 -12.60 -1.67 -2.78
N LEU A 245 -11.45 -1.79 -2.09
CA LEU A 245 -11.22 -1.26 -0.75
C LEU A 245 -10.77 0.20 -0.69
N SER A 246 -10.52 0.86 -1.82
CA SER A 246 -9.86 2.16 -1.86
C SER A 246 -10.49 3.10 -2.90
N SER A 247 -10.02 4.35 -2.95
CA SER A 247 -10.29 5.30 -4.05
C SER A 247 -9.16 5.32 -5.09
N TYR A 248 -8.42 4.22 -5.25
CA TYR A 248 -7.36 4.12 -6.25
C TYR A 248 -7.93 3.71 -7.60
N TYR A 249 -7.24 4.02 -8.69
CA TYR A 249 -7.50 3.48 -10.02
C TYR A 249 -6.31 2.63 -10.48
N PHE A 250 -6.56 1.72 -11.43
CA PHE A 250 -5.51 0.93 -12.06
C PHE A 250 -4.77 1.77 -13.09
N TRP A 251 -3.51 2.12 -12.79
CA TRP A 251 -2.71 2.97 -13.66
C TRP A 251 -2.04 2.19 -14.79
N GLY A 252 -1.61 0.95 -14.52
CA GLY A 252 -0.91 0.18 -15.55
C GLY A 252 -0.14 -1.02 -15.05
N ALA A 253 0.36 -1.81 -16.00
CA ALA A 253 1.19 -2.97 -15.70
C ALA A 253 2.36 -3.11 -16.69
N TYR A 254 3.52 -3.50 -16.15
CA TYR A 254 4.75 -3.71 -16.90
C TYR A 254 5.26 -5.13 -16.75
N ASP A 255 5.72 -5.70 -17.85
CA ASP A 255 6.34 -7.00 -17.88
C ASP A 255 7.85 -6.91 -17.63
N ILE A 256 8.37 -7.80 -16.78
CA ILE A 256 9.79 -7.94 -16.45
C ILE A 256 10.20 -9.37 -16.81
N ALA A 257 10.25 -9.62 -18.11
CA ALA A 257 10.47 -10.95 -18.67
C ALA A 257 11.76 -11.63 -18.16
N ASP A 258 12.84 -10.86 -18.01
CA ASP A 258 14.15 -11.37 -17.54
C ASP A 258 14.14 -11.87 -16.08
N GLN A 259 13.09 -11.55 -15.31
CA GLN A 259 12.91 -11.97 -13.93
C GLN A 259 11.63 -12.79 -13.73
N ASN A 260 10.98 -13.23 -14.81
CA ASN A 260 9.68 -13.90 -14.75
C ASN A 260 8.73 -13.15 -13.79
N SER A 261 8.61 -11.84 -13.95
CA SER A 261 7.85 -11.00 -13.01
C SER A 261 7.13 -9.86 -13.71
N SER A 262 6.15 -9.28 -13.04
CA SER A 262 5.42 -8.11 -13.48
C SER A 262 5.26 -7.11 -12.35
N THR A 263 5.09 -5.85 -12.72
CA THR A 263 4.80 -4.74 -11.80
C THR A 263 3.49 -4.09 -12.22
N ASN A 264 2.53 -4.03 -11.31
CA ASN A 264 1.18 -3.54 -11.54
C ASN A 264 0.93 -2.39 -10.59
N VAL A 265 0.56 -1.23 -11.10
CA VAL A 265 0.56 0.03 -10.35
C VAL A 265 -0.87 0.55 -10.26
N THR A 266 -1.23 0.97 -9.06
CA THR A 266 -2.47 1.70 -8.79
C THR A 266 -2.12 3.05 -8.16
N LYS A 267 -2.92 4.07 -8.45
CA LYS A 267 -2.70 5.45 -7.97
C LYS A 267 -3.99 6.04 -7.41
N SER A 268 -3.88 7.04 -6.55
CA SER A 268 -5.04 7.72 -6.00
C SER A 268 -5.80 8.48 -7.08
N VAL A 269 -7.13 8.46 -7.03
CA VAL A 269 -8.00 9.32 -7.87
C VAL A 269 -7.93 10.79 -7.44
N HIS A 270 -7.56 11.06 -6.17
CA HIS A 270 -7.65 12.38 -5.57
C HIS A 270 -6.33 13.14 -5.50
N TYR A 271 -5.19 12.43 -5.57
CA TYR A 271 -3.86 12.98 -5.36
C TYR A 271 -2.91 12.55 -6.45
N ASP A 272 -2.41 13.53 -7.21
CA ASP A 272 -1.41 13.29 -8.28
C ASP A 272 -0.01 13.05 -7.71
N ASN A 273 0.29 13.62 -6.54
CA ASN A 273 1.61 13.54 -5.92
C ASN A 273 1.72 12.29 -5.02
N GLU A 274 2.52 11.32 -5.44
CA GLU A 274 2.67 10.08 -4.68
C GLU A 274 3.41 10.25 -3.34
N LEU A 275 4.03 11.40 -3.08
CA LEU A 275 4.62 11.70 -1.78
C LEU A 275 3.56 12.03 -0.71
N GLU A 276 2.38 12.48 -1.14
CA GLU A 276 1.21 12.74 -0.28
C GLU A 276 0.37 11.48 -0.14
N CYS A 277 0.17 10.76 -1.26
CA CYS A 277 -0.62 9.52 -1.29
C CYS A 277 0.13 8.44 -2.09
N PRO A 278 0.92 7.58 -1.41
CA PRO A 278 1.80 6.62 -2.09
C PRO A 278 1.08 5.70 -3.07
N ALA A 279 1.69 5.45 -4.22
CA ALA A 279 1.16 4.46 -5.16
C ALA A 279 1.19 3.05 -4.54
N LYS A 280 0.13 2.26 -4.77
CA LYS A 280 0.12 0.85 -4.36
C LYS A 280 0.53 -0.01 -5.55
N VAL A 281 1.59 -0.76 -5.37
CA VAL A 281 2.23 -1.56 -6.41
C VAL A 281 2.11 -3.04 -6.05
N PHE A 282 1.69 -3.86 -7.01
CA PHE A 282 1.64 -5.31 -6.90
C PHE A 282 2.67 -5.93 -7.82
N THR A 283 3.54 -6.74 -7.24
CA THR A 283 4.54 -7.51 -7.98
C THR A 283 4.21 -8.98 -7.85
N ALA A 284 4.15 -9.66 -8.99
CA ALA A 284 3.83 -11.07 -9.08
C ALA A 284 4.75 -11.74 -10.12
N ALA A 285 4.92 -13.05 -10.04
CA ALA A 285 5.55 -13.78 -11.13
C ALA A 285 4.65 -13.83 -12.36
N ASN A 286 5.24 -13.92 -13.56
CA ASN A 286 4.44 -14.05 -14.78
C ASN A 286 3.82 -15.43 -14.92
N HIS A 287 4.50 -16.43 -14.38
CA HIS A 287 4.06 -17.81 -14.37
C HIS A 287 4.07 -18.36 -12.94
N PRO A 288 3.18 -19.32 -12.63
CA PRO A 288 3.15 -19.95 -11.31
C PRO A 288 4.45 -20.67 -10.97
N TYR A 289 4.74 -20.81 -9.68
CA TYR A 289 5.98 -21.43 -9.18
C TYR A 289 6.29 -22.80 -9.80
N PHE A 290 5.28 -23.66 -10.01
CA PHE A 290 5.52 -25.01 -10.53
C PHE A 290 6.10 -25.00 -11.95
N MET A 291 6.01 -23.88 -12.68
CA MET A 291 6.62 -23.72 -14.00
C MET A 291 8.11 -23.35 -13.94
N ASN A 292 8.69 -23.11 -12.76
CA ASN A 292 10.11 -22.73 -12.64
C ASN A 292 11.07 -23.83 -13.11
N HIS A 293 10.64 -25.08 -13.24
CA HIS A 293 11.48 -26.13 -13.86
C HIS A 293 11.62 -25.96 -15.39
N LEU A 294 10.79 -25.12 -16.00
CA LEU A 294 10.79 -24.79 -17.43
C LEU A 294 11.24 -23.36 -17.72
N LEU A 295 11.32 -22.51 -16.69
CA LEU A 295 11.48 -21.06 -16.81
C LEU A 295 12.54 -20.55 -15.82
N ALA A 296 12.97 -19.29 -16.00
CA ALA A 296 13.79 -18.64 -14.98
C ALA A 296 13.01 -18.52 -13.65
N GLU A 297 13.69 -18.86 -12.55
CA GLU A 297 13.12 -18.71 -11.22
C GLU A 297 12.73 -17.26 -10.95
N SER A 298 11.49 -17.04 -10.52
CA SER A 298 11.03 -15.71 -10.16
C SER A 298 11.43 -15.38 -8.72
N PRO A 299 12.28 -14.35 -8.48
CA PRO A 299 12.60 -13.91 -7.12
C PRO A 299 11.36 -13.36 -6.38
N THR A 300 10.33 -12.95 -7.13
CA THR A 300 9.05 -12.52 -6.59
C THR A 300 8.30 -13.71 -5.99
N GLU A 301 8.17 -14.81 -6.74
CA GLU A 301 7.48 -16.01 -6.27
C GLU A 301 8.23 -16.68 -5.10
N ALA A 302 9.57 -16.75 -5.19
CA ALA A 302 10.42 -17.27 -4.13
C ALA A 302 10.23 -16.49 -2.82
N PHE A 303 10.10 -15.16 -2.89
CA PHE A 303 9.81 -14.34 -1.71
C PHE A 303 8.45 -14.70 -1.10
N VAL A 304 7.39 -14.79 -1.91
CA VAL A 304 6.04 -15.06 -1.42
C VAL A 304 5.96 -16.45 -0.79
N ARG A 305 6.67 -17.45 -1.31
CA ARG A 305 6.73 -18.79 -0.68
C ARG A 305 7.44 -18.80 0.66
N ASN A 306 8.45 -17.95 0.84
CA ASN A 306 9.27 -17.91 2.05
C ASN A 306 8.69 -17.01 3.15
N PHE A 307 8.05 -15.91 2.75
CA PHE A 307 7.57 -14.87 3.65
C PHE A 307 6.03 -14.75 3.62
N GLY A 308 5.33 -15.37 2.69
CA GLY A 308 3.93 -15.06 2.42
C GLY A 308 3.75 -13.77 1.62
N PRO A 309 2.53 -13.53 1.10
CA PRO A 309 2.23 -12.30 0.39
C PRO A 309 2.23 -11.14 1.38
N ARG A 310 3.01 -10.09 1.07
CA ARG A 310 3.14 -8.87 1.88
C ARG A 310 3.97 -7.81 1.17
N LEU A 311 4.04 -6.63 1.76
CA LEU A 311 4.95 -5.56 1.33
C LEU A 311 6.40 -6.07 1.31
N HIS A 312 7.08 -5.90 0.17
CA HIS A 312 8.48 -6.23 -0.04
C HIS A 312 9.39 -5.01 0.12
N HIS A 313 8.98 -3.83 -0.36
CA HIS A 313 9.69 -2.59 -0.09
C HIS A 313 8.75 -1.37 -0.10
N ARG A 314 9.27 -0.31 0.51
CA ARG A 314 8.75 1.06 0.40
C ARG A 314 9.77 1.86 -0.38
N GLY A 315 9.36 2.46 -1.48
CA GLY A 315 10.20 3.43 -2.15
C GLY A 315 10.14 4.76 -1.41
N GLY A 316 11.28 5.42 -1.28
CA GLY A 316 11.33 6.85 -0.99
C GLY A 316 11.88 7.56 -2.20
N SER A 317 11.28 8.67 -2.60
CA SER A 317 11.83 9.48 -3.68
C SER A 317 13.13 10.15 -3.22
N LYS A 318 13.96 10.61 -4.16
CA LYS A 318 15.22 11.31 -3.85
C LYS A 318 15.33 12.62 -4.59
N ARG A 319 15.74 13.67 -3.89
CA ARG A 319 16.02 14.97 -4.52
C ARG A 319 17.37 14.89 -5.25
N TRP A 320 17.38 15.02 -6.57
CA TRP A 320 18.61 14.97 -7.37
C TRP A 320 19.00 16.37 -7.87
N ARG A 321 20.10 16.95 -7.39
CA ARG A 321 20.72 18.12 -8.04
C ARG A 321 21.44 17.70 -9.32
N ASN A 322 21.27 18.48 -10.39
CA ASN A 322 21.85 18.25 -11.72
C ASN A 322 23.38 18.13 -11.69
N GLY A 323 23.95 16.97 -12.06
CA GLY A 323 25.40 16.76 -12.19
C GLY A 323 25.84 15.28 -12.28
N ARG A 324 25.78 14.67 -13.47
CA ARG A 324 25.93 13.21 -13.71
C ARG A 324 27.23 12.56 -13.22
N ALA A 325 28.35 13.27 -13.16
CA ALA A 325 29.64 12.70 -12.78
C ALA A 325 29.86 12.63 -11.25
N ARG A 326 29.48 13.67 -10.50
CA ARG A 326 29.49 13.65 -9.01
C ARG A 326 28.52 12.60 -8.46
N GLN A 327 27.41 12.36 -9.17
CA GLN A 327 26.34 11.43 -8.82
C GLN A 327 26.80 9.95 -8.73
N HIS A 328 27.68 9.50 -9.61
CA HIS A 328 28.15 8.10 -9.59
C HIS A 328 29.14 7.86 -8.46
N ARG A 329 29.95 8.88 -8.13
CA ARG A 329 30.93 8.86 -7.03
C ARG A 329 30.23 8.89 -5.67
N LEU A 330 29.27 9.80 -5.48
CA LEU A 330 28.46 9.90 -4.26
C LEU A 330 27.63 8.64 -4.01
N ARG A 331 27.04 8.02 -5.04
CA ARG A 331 26.32 6.74 -4.90
C ARG A 331 27.22 5.59 -4.42
N ARG A 332 28.43 5.48 -4.96
CA ARG A 332 29.40 4.46 -4.55
C ARG A 332 29.92 4.73 -3.13
N GLN A 333 30.23 5.99 -2.81
CA GLN A 333 30.66 6.40 -1.48
C GLN A 333 29.56 6.22 -0.44
N PHE A 334 28.31 6.56 -0.75
CA PHE A 334 27.14 6.36 0.10
C PHE A 334 26.89 4.87 0.36
N ALA A 335 26.82 4.05 -0.68
CA ALA A 335 26.59 2.61 -0.53
C ALA A 335 27.76 1.89 0.16
N ALA A 336 28.99 2.44 0.10
CA ALA A 336 30.15 1.92 0.81
C ALA A 336 30.16 2.37 2.27
N ARG A 337 29.88 3.64 2.56
CA ARG A 337 29.82 4.18 3.94
C ARG A 337 28.67 3.57 4.72
N LEU A 338 27.48 3.48 4.13
CA LEU A 338 26.32 2.85 4.75
C LEU A 338 26.59 1.36 5.05
N ARG A 339 27.24 0.63 4.13
CA ARG A 339 27.64 -0.76 4.36
C ARG A 339 28.68 -0.89 5.47
N ALA A 340 29.70 -0.03 5.49
CA ALA A 340 30.73 -0.04 6.52
C ALA A 340 30.13 0.25 7.91
N GLU A 341 29.19 1.18 7.98
CA GLU A 341 28.59 1.62 9.24
C GLU A 341 27.56 0.62 9.78
N ILE A 342 26.74 0.02 8.90
CA ILE A 342 25.86 -1.11 9.25
C ILE A 342 26.71 -2.31 9.71
N SER A 343 27.76 -2.66 8.96
CA SER A 343 28.67 -3.76 9.33
C SER A 343 29.34 -3.52 10.68
N ALA A 344 29.80 -2.28 10.95
CA ALA A 344 30.39 -1.90 12.23
C ALA A 344 29.39 -1.86 13.40
N ARG A 345 28.10 -1.70 13.13
CA ARG A 345 27.02 -1.81 14.14
C ARG A 345 26.67 -3.27 14.42
N CYS A 346 26.55 -4.11 13.39
CA CYS A 346 26.37 -5.55 13.54
C CYS A 346 27.54 -6.20 14.31
N HIS A 347 28.78 -5.81 14.00
CA HIS A 347 29.97 -6.30 14.72
C HIS A 347 30.01 -5.90 16.20
N ARG A 348 29.34 -4.82 16.60
CA ARG A 348 29.25 -4.39 18.00
C ARG A 348 28.12 -5.08 18.77
N LEU A 349 27.08 -5.54 18.09
CA LEU A 349 25.92 -6.20 18.70
C LEU A 349 26.09 -7.72 18.80
N GLU A 350 26.97 -8.34 18.01
CA GLU A 350 27.15 -9.79 17.98
C GLU A 350 28.63 -10.19 18.11
N ARG A 351 29.19 -10.12 19.33
CA ARG A 351 30.38 -10.93 19.66
C ARG A 351 29.90 -12.35 19.97
N GLY A 352 29.93 -13.26 18.99
CA GLY A 352 29.76 -14.69 19.29
C GLY A 352 29.26 -15.66 18.22
N ARG A 353 29.03 -15.27 16.95
CA ARG A 353 28.62 -16.26 15.90
C ARG A 353 29.33 -16.06 14.55
N PRO A 354 29.45 -17.12 13.72
CA PRO A 354 30.33 -17.12 12.55
C PRO A 354 29.85 -16.20 11.42
N GLN A 355 30.79 -15.44 10.84
CA GLN A 355 30.60 -14.37 9.84
C GLN A 355 29.98 -14.78 8.49
N ALA A 356 29.83 -16.07 8.18
CA ALA A 356 29.51 -16.54 6.83
C ALA A 356 28.05 -16.26 6.40
N ASP A 357 27.10 -16.17 7.34
CA ASP A 357 25.65 -16.04 7.03
C ASP A 357 25.19 -14.57 6.85
N LEU A 358 26.02 -13.60 7.29
CA LEU A 358 25.63 -12.18 7.40
C LEU A 358 25.78 -11.40 6.07
N LEU A 359 26.77 -11.75 5.25
CA LEU A 359 27.03 -11.08 3.96
C LEU A 359 25.96 -11.41 2.91
N GLN A 360 25.32 -12.58 3.02
CA GLN A 360 24.22 -12.98 2.13
C GLN A 360 22.92 -12.22 2.47
N ARG A 361 22.72 -11.88 3.76
CA ARG A 361 21.55 -11.10 4.23
C ARG A 361 21.63 -9.61 3.89
N VAL A 362 22.83 -9.01 3.91
CA VAL A 362 23.04 -7.61 3.46
C VAL A 362 23.01 -7.48 1.93
N GLY A 363 23.31 -8.56 1.20
CA GLY A 363 23.27 -8.61 -0.27
C GLY A 363 21.89 -8.33 -0.88
N ILE A 364 20.81 -8.59 -0.15
CA ILE A 364 19.43 -8.47 -0.65
C ILE A 364 18.95 -7.01 -0.74
N LEU A 365 19.56 -6.08 0.01
CA LEU A 365 19.19 -4.65 -0.04
C LEU A 365 19.88 -3.84 -1.16
N LEU A 366 20.87 -4.41 -1.89
CA LEU A 366 21.71 -3.62 -2.80
C LEU A 366 21.97 -4.23 -4.20
N THR A 367 21.26 -5.29 -4.59
CA THR A 367 21.33 -5.86 -5.96
C THR A 367 20.23 -5.34 -6.90
N HIS A 368 19.95 -4.04 -6.90
CA HIS A 368 19.28 -3.39 -8.05
C HIS A 368 20.30 -2.78 -9.00
N ARG A 369 21.04 -3.64 -9.72
CA ARG A 369 21.87 -3.23 -10.87
C ARG A 369 21.15 -3.31 -12.22
N ARG A 370 19.92 -3.82 -12.30
CA ARG A 370 19.23 -4.03 -13.60
C ARG A 370 17.81 -3.46 -13.74
N ILE A 371 17.21 -2.84 -12.72
CA ILE A 371 15.87 -2.20 -12.84
C ILE A 371 15.91 -0.81 -13.50
N ARG A 372 17.09 -0.21 -13.71
CA ARG A 372 17.21 1.18 -14.19
C ARG A 372 17.00 1.46 -15.69
N PRO A 373 17.03 0.52 -16.65
CA PRO A 373 16.79 0.89 -18.04
C PRO A 373 15.30 1.11 -18.37
N ALA A 374 14.36 0.46 -17.67
CA ALA A 374 12.94 0.48 -18.05
C ALA A 374 12.22 1.80 -17.67
N LEU A 375 12.57 2.42 -16.54
CA LEU A 375 11.96 3.69 -16.10
C LEU A 375 12.61 4.96 -16.70
N ARG A 376 13.55 4.82 -17.65
CA ARG A 376 14.31 5.95 -18.23
C ARG A 376 13.99 6.27 -19.69
N ARG A 377 13.01 5.58 -20.30
CA ARG A 377 12.53 5.85 -21.67
C ARG A 377 11.12 6.47 -21.68
N ILE A 378 10.90 7.51 -20.87
CA ILE A 378 9.68 8.33 -20.92
C ILE A 378 10.10 9.78 -21.22
N PRO A 379 9.78 10.34 -22.41
CA PRO A 379 9.93 11.77 -22.67
C PRO A 379 8.69 12.56 -22.22
N GLY A 380 8.92 13.75 -21.63
CA GLY A 380 7.90 14.66 -21.08
C GLY A 380 7.76 14.46 -19.57
N ILE A 381 8.17 15.37 -18.70
CA ILE A 381 7.57 16.69 -18.47
C ILE A 381 8.69 17.59 -17.90
N LEU A 382 9.09 18.61 -18.64
CA LEU A 382 9.85 19.75 -18.13
C LEU A 382 8.91 20.94 -18.11
N HIS A 383 8.77 21.54 -16.93
CA HIS A 383 8.04 22.77 -16.63
C HIS A 383 8.05 23.80 -17.77
N GLN A 384 6.86 24.21 -18.23
CA GLN A 384 6.66 25.60 -18.70
C GLN A 384 6.11 26.42 -17.54
N GLY A 385 7.04 26.91 -16.72
CA GLY A 385 6.78 28.02 -15.80
C GLY A 385 6.75 29.33 -16.58
N GLN A 386 5.70 30.10 -16.31
CA GLN A 386 5.44 31.46 -16.78
C GLN A 386 6.71 32.33 -16.88
N ARG A 387 6.91 32.97 -18.04
CA ARG A 387 7.77 34.15 -18.16
C ARG A 387 6.96 35.35 -18.61
N ARG A 388 6.93 36.36 -17.74
CA ARG A 388 6.57 37.76 -18.02
C ARG A 388 7.33 38.29 -19.25
N ARG A 389 6.61 38.95 -20.16
CA ARG A 389 7.10 39.98 -21.11
C ARG A 389 5.95 40.97 -21.32
N THR A 390 6.00 42.15 -20.71
CA THR A 390 6.40 43.44 -21.33
C THR A 390 5.62 43.78 -22.61
N HIS A 391 4.79 44.83 -22.52
CA HIS A 391 4.19 45.58 -23.64
C HIS A 391 5.23 45.96 -24.72
N PRO A 392 4.80 46.10 -25.99
CA PRO A 392 4.49 47.44 -26.48
C PRO A 392 3.23 47.56 -27.35
N ARG A 393 2.91 48.83 -27.57
CA ARG A 393 1.80 49.45 -28.30
C ARG A 393 1.61 48.96 -29.75
N GLY A 394 0.37 49.07 -30.23
CA GLY A 394 0.09 49.59 -31.57
C GLY A 394 -0.95 48.83 -32.40
N GLY A 395 -2.02 49.54 -32.80
CA GLY A 395 -2.53 49.43 -34.17
C GLY A 395 -3.86 48.70 -34.42
N ARG A 396 -4.96 49.47 -34.35
CA ARG A 396 -6.08 49.56 -35.31
C ARG A 396 -6.60 48.30 -36.04
N GLY A 397 -7.92 48.09 -35.91
CA GLY A 397 -8.80 48.03 -37.08
C GLY A 397 -9.55 46.70 -37.33
N GLY A 398 -10.87 46.77 -37.44
CA GLY A 398 -11.66 45.86 -38.28
C GLY A 398 -12.56 44.83 -37.59
N LYS A 399 -13.80 45.23 -37.27
CA LYS A 399 -15.02 44.40 -37.51
C LYS A 399 -15.52 44.72 -38.94
N PRO A 400 -16.42 43.96 -39.61
CA PRO A 400 -17.49 43.14 -39.03
C PRO A 400 -17.95 41.85 -39.79
N ALA A 401 -18.92 41.16 -39.17
CA ALA A 401 -20.15 40.54 -39.74
C ALA A 401 -20.14 39.21 -40.53
N GLY A 402 -21.21 38.43 -40.28
CA GLY A 402 -21.78 37.36 -41.15
C GLY A 402 -22.12 36.07 -40.39
N ALA A 403 -23.30 35.92 -39.76
CA ALA A 403 -24.56 35.37 -40.30
C ALA A 403 -24.43 33.90 -40.81
N ALA A 404 -24.94 32.86 -40.13
CA ALA A 404 -26.34 32.41 -39.94
C ALA A 404 -26.80 31.32 -40.95
N LYS A 405 -27.71 30.45 -40.46
CA LYS A 405 -28.54 29.40 -41.11
C LYS A 405 -27.94 27.99 -41.13
N ARG A 406 -28.68 26.86 -41.02
CA ARG A 406 -30.04 26.39 -40.61
C ARG A 406 -30.18 25.00 -41.27
N GLY A 407 -30.94 24.07 -40.67
CA GLY A 407 -31.45 22.82 -41.31
C GLY A 407 -31.27 21.61 -40.39
N ALA A 408 -32.24 21.18 -39.56
CA ALA A 408 -33.54 20.55 -39.85
C ALA A 408 -33.41 19.26 -40.67
N GLY A 409 -33.44 18.08 -40.03
CA GLY A 409 -34.56 17.12 -40.09
C GLY A 409 -34.02 15.81 -40.70
N VAL A 410 -34.21 14.61 -40.17
CA VAL A 410 -35.40 13.76 -40.34
C VAL A 410 -35.23 12.50 -39.45
N LYS A 411 -36.30 12.08 -38.79
CA LYS A 411 -36.63 10.72 -38.29
C LYS A 411 -37.94 10.32 -39.01
N PRO A 412 -38.50 9.09 -38.90
CA PRO A 412 -37.99 7.82 -38.32
C PRO A 412 -38.22 6.61 -39.28
N GLU A 413 -37.74 5.42 -38.92
CA GLU A 413 -38.41 4.20 -39.38
C GLU A 413 -38.40 3.09 -38.32
N LYS A 414 -39.55 2.44 -38.19
CA LYS A 414 -39.90 1.32 -37.31
C LYS A 414 -39.63 0.01 -38.06
N LEU A 415 -39.24 -1.04 -37.36
CA LEU A 415 -39.68 -2.41 -37.68
C LEU A 415 -39.71 -3.27 -36.40
N ARG A 416 -40.71 -4.16 -36.37
CA ARG A 416 -41.26 -4.91 -35.23
C ARG A 416 -40.82 -6.40 -35.27
N HIS A 417 -41.12 -7.08 -34.14
CA HIS A 417 -41.35 -8.53 -33.92
C HIS A 417 -40.10 -9.40 -33.67
N GLY A 418 -40.06 -10.37 -32.73
CA GLY A 418 -41.05 -10.94 -31.79
C GLY A 418 -40.29 -11.58 -30.60
N MET A 419 -40.82 -11.57 -29.36
CA MET A 419 -41.64 -12.62 -28.73
C MET A 419 -41.21 -14.07 -29.02
N PHE A 420 -40.61 -14.74 -28.02
CA PHE A 420 -40.99 -16.08 -27.56
C PHE A 420 -40.38 -16.34 -26.16
N ALA A 421 -41.26 -16.47 -25.17
CA ALA A 421 -41.09 -17.26 -23.94
C ALA A 421 -42.22 -18.30 -23.93
N PRO A 422 -42.02 -19.46 -23.30
CA PRO A 422 -42.91 -19.87 -22.20
C PRO A 422 -42.08 -20.47 -21.03
N ASP A 423 -42.31 -20.05 -19.79
CA ASP A 423 -43.31 -20.57 -18.82
C ASP A 423 -43.13 -22.04 -18.42
N CYS A 424 -42.85 -22.30 -17.13
CA CYS A 424 -43.78 -23.03 -16.22
C CYS A 424 -43.19 -23.35 -14.83
N CYS A 425 -43.91 -22.90 -13.79
CA CYS A 425 -44.31 -23.56 -12.52
C CYS A 425 -43.27 -24.26 -11.60
N GLY A 426 -43.29 -24.11 -10.26
CA GLY A 426 -44.23 -23.41 -9.39
C GLY A 426 -43.95 -23.59 -7.88
N ALA A 427 -44.58 -22.68 -7.12
CA ALA A 427 -45.15 -22.77 -5.76
C ALA A 427 -44.42 -23.49 -4.60
N ARG A 428 -44.16 -22.78 -3.48
CA ARG A 428 -45.03 -22.69 -2.28
C ARG A 428 -44.31 -22.00 -1.10
N ALA A 429 -45.09 -21.32 -0.27
CA ALA A 429 -44.68 -20.63 0.95
C ALA A 429 -45.13 -21.38 2.23
N ALA A 430 -44.24 -21.41 3.25
CA ALA A 430 -44.39 -21.39 4.74
C ALA A 430 -45.43 -22.32 5.46
N PRO A 431 -45.49 -22.47 6.82
CA PRO A 431 -44.73 -21.82 7.93
C PRO A 431 -44.30 -22.72 9.14
N ALA A 432 -43.55 -22.08 10.07
CA ALA A 432 -43.48 -22.20 11.56
C ALA A 432 -43.46 -23.55 12.33
N SER A 433 -42.46 -23.74 13.22
CA SER A 433 -42.58 -23.61 14.70
C SER A 433 -41.63 -24.52 15.54
N ALA A 434 -41.06 -23.89 16.58
CA ALA A 434 -40.89 -24.32 17.98
C ALA A 434 -40.01 -25.52 18.42
N THR A 435 -39.17 -25.19 19.42
CA THR A 435 -38.78 -25.94 20.65
C THR A 435 -37.77 -27.10 20.56
N GLY A 436 -36.76 -27.04 21.45
CA GLY A 436 -35.93 -28.21 21.75
C GLY A 436 -34.60 -27.92 22.47
N CYS A 437 -34.67 -27.36 23.67
CA CYS A 437 -33.55 -27.31 24.62
C CYS A 437 -33.11 -28.74 25.00
N ARG A 438 -31.81 -29.06 24.98
CA ARG A 438 -31.20 -30.09 25.85
C ARG A 438 -29.69 -29.89 25.97
N VAL A 439 -29.25 -30.00 27.22
CA VAL A 439 -27.93 -29.77 27.79
C VAL A 439 -27.26 -31.13 28.07
N PHE A 440 -25.92 -31.11 28.17
CA PHE A 440 -24.98 -32.07 28.80
C PHE A 440 -24.42 -33.25 27.97
N PRO A 441 -23.26 -33.83 28.36
CA PRO A 441 -22.09 -33.27 29.06
C PRO A 441 -20.73 -33.66 28.43
N ALA A 442 -19.67 -33.12 29.03
CA ALA A 442 -18.25 -33.41 28.83
C ALA A 442 -17.83 -34.85 29.13
N CYS A 443 -16.79 -35.30 28.42
CA CYS A 443 -15.76 -36.29 28.81
C CYS A 443 -14.67 -36.19 27.72
N GLY A 444 -13.36 -36.32 27.91
CA GLY A 444 -12.50 -36.83 28.96
C GLY A 444 -11.10 -36.92 28.33
N ARG A 445 -10.06 -36.86 29.17
CA ARG A 445 -8.65 -36.72 28.78
C ARG A 445 -7.99 -37.99 28.19
N CYS A 446 -6.90 -37.74 27.45
CA CYS A 446 -5.66 -38.53 27.33
C CYS A 446 -5.66 -39.83 26.51
N PRO A 447 -4.48 -40.30 26.01
CA PRO A 447 -3.11 -39.83 26.24
C PRO A 447 -2.63 -38.70 25.34
#